data_AF-A0A917NL70-F1
#
_entry.id   AF-A0A917NL70-F1
#
_cell.length_a   1.000
_cell.length_b   1.000
_cell.length_c   1.000
_cell.angle_alpha   90.00
_cell.angle_beta   90.00
_cell.angle_gamma   90.00
#
_symmetry.space_group_name_H-M   'P 1'
#
loop_
_entity.id
_entity.type
_entity.pdbx_description
1 polymer ?
#
loop_
_entity_poly.entity_id
_entity_poly.type
_entity_poly.pdbx_seq_one_letter_code
_entity_poly.pdbx_strand_id
1 'polypeptide(L)' 'MDRGGRNDPCWCDGKFTTPGDSGAPVYVEGQYGDAWIAGIHNGSAWIDGKDRMVNTRAWSILEQTNSNLVFGDS' A
#
# COMPACT_ATOMS: atom_id res chain seq x y z
N MET A 1 5.32 11.43 -8.08
CA MET A 1 4.18 10.49 -8.14
C MET A 1 4.52 9.37 -7.17
N ASP A 2 4.38 9.67 -5.90
CA ASP A 2 5.16 9.02 -4.86
C ASP A 2 4.25 8.03 -4.15
N ARG A 3 4.70 6.78 -4.03
CA ARG A 3 4.07 5.69 -3.24
C ARG A 3 2.96 4.86 -3.90
N GLY A 4 2.45 5.26 -5.06
CA GLY A 4 1.47 4.44 -5.80
C GLY A 4 2.04 3.14 -6.37
N GLY A 5 1.41 2.01 -6.09
CA GLY A 5 1.76 0.67 -6.60
C GLY A 5 1.13 0.35 -7.96
N ARG A 6 1.25 -0.90 -8.43
CA ARG A 6 0.55 -1.35 -9.65
C ARG A 6 -0.98 -1.30 -9.44
N ASN A 7 -1.72 -0.91 -10.47
CA ASN A 7 -3.20 -0.82 -10.50
C ASN A 7 -3.88 -2.19 -10.45
N ASP A 8 -3.57 -3.02 -9.46
CA ASP A 8 -4.22 -4.30 -9.26
C ASP A 8 -4.48 -4.52 -7.76
N PRO A 9 -5.74 -4.69 -7.32
CA PRO A 9 -6.06 -4.98 -5.91
C PRO A 9 -5.42 -6.28 -5.40
N CYS A 10 -4.92 -7.14 -6.28
CA CYS A 10 -4.21 -8.37 -5.92
C CYS A 10 -2.71 -8.13 -5.66
N TRP A 11 -2.14 -7.00 -6.09
CA TRP A 11 -0.69 -6.75 -6.05
C TRP A 11 -0.39 -5.51 -5.21
N CYS A 12 0.08 -5.75 -3.98
CA CYS A 12 0.51 -4.70 -3.06
C CYS A 12 2.00 -4.43 -3.30
N ASP A 13 2.35 -3.95 -4.49
CA ASP A 13 3.73 -3.62 -4.86
C ASP A 13 3.84 -2.11 -5.01
N GLY A 14 4.01 -1.42 -3.88
CA GLY A 14 4.35 0.00 -3.82
C GLY A 14 5.72 0.28 -4.42
N LYS A 15 5.95 1.55 -4.80
CA LYS A 15 7.27 2.03 -5.24
C LYS A 15 8.29 1.98 -4.10
N PHE A 16 9.57 2.04 -4.46
CA PHE A 16 10.65 2.25 -3.50
C PHE A 16 10.39 3.49 -2.64
N THR A 17 10.47 3.31 -1.32
CA THR A 17 10.38 4.35 -0.30
C THR A 17 11.70 4.57 0.42
N THR A 18 11.74 5.55 1.31
CA THR A 18 12.91 5.89 2.13
C THR A 18 12.74 5.43 3.57
N PRO A 19 13.85 5.24 4.33
CA PRO A 19 13.76 4.95 5.75
C PRO A 19 12.91 6.01 6.47
N GLY A 20 11.92 5.56 7.25
CA GLY A 20 10.93 6.43 7.89
C GLY A 20 9.54 6.41 7.23
N ASP A 21 9.41 5.86 6.02
CA ASP A 21 8.11 5.69 5.35
C ASP A 21 7.35 4.41 5.80
N SER A 22 7.84 3.68 6.80
CA SER A 22 7.12 2.51 7.35
C SER A 22 5.73 2.90 7.84
N GLY A 23 4.72 2.11 7.47
CA GLY A 23 3.32 2.41 7.79
C GLY A 23 2.65 3.43 6.86
N ALA A 24 3.39 4.05 5.94
CA ALA A 24 2.79 4.93 4.94
C ALA A 24 1.84 4.14 4.02
N PRO A 25 0.71 4.73 3.60
CA PRO A 25 -0.27 4.04 2.78
C PRO A 25 0.26 3.79 1.37
N VAL A 26 0.02 2.57 0.88
CA VAL A 26 0.11 2.21 -0.54
C VAL A 26 -1.29 2.37 -1.12
N TYR A 27 -1.44 3.26 -2.09
CA TYR A 27 -2.73 3.56 -2.70
C TYR A 27 -2.65 3.57 -4.22
N VAL A 28 -3.80 3.38 -4.86
CA VAL A 28 -4.00 3.53 -6.29
C VAL A 28 -4.95 4.70 -6.50
N GLU A 29 -4.54 5.68 -7.30
CA GLU A 29 -5.44 6.77 -7.71
C GLU A 29 -6.50 6.20 -8.65
N GLY A 30 -7.76 6.36 -8.27
CA GLY A 30 -8.90 6.03 -9.09
C GLY A 30 -9.13 7.09 -10.17
N GLN A 31 -9.93 6.73 -11.18
CA GLN A 31 -10.17 7.56 -12.35
C GLN A 31 -10.91 8.88 -12.00
N TYR A 32 -11.63 8.93 -10.88
CA TYR A 32 -12.52 10.03 -10.54
C TYR A 32 -12.01 10.87 -9.35
N GLY A 33 -10.71 10.82 -9.07
CA GLY A 33 -10.11 11.52 -7.93
C GLY A 33 -10.29 10.80 -6.59
N ASP A 34 -10.79 9.56 -6.63
CA ASP A 34 -10.81 8.63 -5.52
C ASP A 34 -9.44 7.96 -5.32
N ALA A 35 -9.23 7.35 -4.17
CA ALA A 35 -8.02 6.58 -3.88
C ALA A 35 -8.39 5.23 -3.26
N TRP A 36 -7.84 4.16 -3.83
CA TRP A 36 -8.01 2.80 -3.34
C TRP A 36 -6.81 2.43 -2.48
N ILE A 37 -7.04 2.23 -1.18
CA ILE A 37 -5.96 1.85 -0.25
C ILE A 37 -5.66 0.35 -0.41
N ALA A 38 -4.51 0.04 -1.01
CA ALA A 38 -4.07 -1.34 -1.23
C ALA A 38 -3.40 -1.94 0.01
N GLY A 39 -2.74 -1.11 0.83
CA GLY A 39 -1.99 -1.58 1.99
C GLY A 39 -1.11 -0.54 2.64
N ILE A 40 -0.10 -1.00 3.38
CA ILE A 40 0.90 -0.16 4.03
C ILE A 40 2.32 -0.66 3.72
N HIS A 41 3.26 0.27 3.64
CA HIS A 41 4.68 -0.05 3.48
C HIS A 41 5.24 -0.73 4.73
N ASN A 42 5.90 -1.88 4.54
CA ASN A 42 6.51 -2.64 5.63
C ASN A 42 8.05 -2.54 5.59
N GLY A 43 8.65 -2.58 4.40
CA GLY A 43 10.09 -2.38 4.21
C GLY A 43 10.57 -2.82 2.84
N SER A 44 11.86 -3.13 2.72
CA SER A 44 12.46 -3.74 1.54
C SER A 44 12.99 -5.14 1.83
N ALA A 45 13.00 -5.99 0.81
CA ALA A 45 13.59 -7.33 0.84
C ALA A 45 14.32 -7.62 -0.47
N TRP A 46 15.42 -8.35 -0.39
CA TRP A 46 16.17 -8.82 -1.55
C TRP A 46 15.51 -10.06 -2.16
N ILE A 47 14.85 -9.93 -3.31
CA ILE A 47 14.06 -10.99 -3.95
C ILE A 47 14.39 -11.07 -5.44
N ASP A 48 14.80 -12.26 -5.90
CA ASP A 48 15.24 -12.54 -7.27
C ASP A 48 16.41 -11.65 -7.74
N GLY A 49 17.42 -11.46 -6.88
CA GLY A 49 18.64 -10.72 -7.23
C GLY A 49 18.46 -9.20 -7.32
N LYS A 50 17.37 -8.66 -6.78
CA LYS A 50 17.10 -7.22 -6.70
C LYS A 50 16.37 -6.88 -5.42
N ASP A 51 16.56 -5.66 -4.93
CA ASP A 51 15.69 -5.13 -3.89
C ASP A 51 14.25 -5.01 -4.41
N ARG A 52 13.29 -5.28 -3.52
CA ARG A 52 11.87 -5.07 -3.74
C ARG A 52 11.24 -4.50 -2.49
N MET A 53 10.27 -3.61 -2.66
CA MET A 53 9.44 -3.18 -1.55
C MET A 53 8.44 -4.27 -1.20
N VAL A 54 8.30 -4.50 0.10
CA VAL A 54 7.33 -5.41 0.69
C VAL A 54 6.30 -4.60 1.45
N ASN A 55 5.04 -4.97 1.27
CA ASN A 55 3.91 -4.24 1.80
C ASN A 55 2.92 -5.22 2.42
N THR A 56 2.15 -4.74 3.39
CA THR A 56 1.07 -5.51 4.02
C THR A 56 -0.25 -5.09 3.42
N ARG A 57 -1.03 -6.04 2.91
CA ARG A 57 -2.35 -5.78 2.32
C ARG A 57 -3.30 -5.17 3.34
N ALA A 58 -4.05 -4.15 2.94
CA ALA A 58 -5.01 -3.46 3.80
C ALA A 58 -6.07 -4.44 4.34
N TRP A 59 -6.64 -5.28 3.47
CA TRP A 59 -7.65 -6.27 3.84
C TRP A 59 -7.18 -7.24 4.93
N SER A 60 -5.92 -7.71 4.86
CA SER A 60 -5.37 -8.60 5.89
C SER A 60 -5.28 -7.94 7.26
N ILE A 61 -5.01 -6.63 7.31
CA ILE A 61 -4.99 -5.87 8.57
C ILE A 61 -6.41 -5.73 9.09
N LEU A 62 -7.33 -5.26 8.25
CA LEU A 62 -8.71 -4.99 8.62
C LEU A 62 -9.43 -6.24 9.14
N GLU A 63 -9.26 -7.39 8.48
CA GLU A 63 -9.82 -8.67 8.95
C GLU A 63 -9.22 -9.12 10.28
N GLN A 64 -7.89 -9.08 10.41
CA GLN A 64 -7.22 -9.53 11.63
C GLN A 64 -7.55 -8.67 12.84
N THR A 65 -7.82 -7.38 12.63
CA THR A 65 -8.13 -6.43 13.70
C THR A 65 -9.62 -6.16 13.86
N ASN A 66 -10.48 -6.81 13.07
CA ASN A 66 -11.92 -6.53 13.00
C ASN A 66 -12.21 -5.01 12.86
N SER A 67 -11.48 -4.38 11.95
CA SER A 67 -11.51 -2.94 11.71
C SER A 67 -12.10 -2.61 10.34
N ASN A 68 -12.60 -1.38 10.21
CA ASN A 68 -13.04 -0.80 8.94
C ASN A 68 -12.18 0.41 8.58
N LEU A 69 -12.12 0.71 7.27
CA LEU A 69 -11.58 1.98 6.79
C LEU A 69 -12.49 3.14 7.19
N VAL A 70 -11.89 4.25 7.61
CA VAL A 70 -12.60 5.52 7.81
C VAL A 70 -12.47 6.33 6.53
N PHE A 71 -13.60 6.73 5.97
CA PHE A 71 -13.67 7.60 4.80
C PHE A 71 -13.88 9.05 5.27
N GLY A 72 -13.23 9.99 4.60
CA GLY A 72 -13.48 11.41 4.85
C GLY A 72 -14.79 11.82 4.17
N ASP A 73 -15.69 12.44 4.92
CA ASP A 73 -16.85 13.12 4.35
C ASP A 73 -16.44 14.55 3.95
N SER A 74 -16.82 14.97 2.73
CA SER A 74 -16.59 16.31 2.18
C SER A 74 -17.54 17.35 2.76
#